data_AF-A0A967W6X2-F1
#
_entry.id   AF-A0A967W6X2-F1
#
_cell.length_a   1.000
_cell.length_b   1.000
_cell.length_c   1.000
_cell.angle_alpha   90.00
_cell.angle_beta   90.00
_cell.angle_gamma   90.00
#
_symmetry.space_group_name_H-M   'P 1'
#
loop_
_entity.id
_entity.type
_entity.pdbx_description
1 polymer ?
#
loop_
_entity_poly.entity_id
_entity_poly.type
_entity_poly.pdbx_seq_one_letter_code
_entity_poly.pdbx_strand_id
1 'polypeptide(L)' 'MDWPADIDASGHIKWLKDYWATVEPHTRGVYANDLGEAPQNAVHRNYGGNFDRLLALKNKYDPTNLFRLNANIVPTV' A
#
# COMPACT_ATOMS: atom_id res chain seq x y z
N MET A 1 -5.37 11.01 16.79
CA MET A 1 -5.43 10.31 18.09
C MET A 1 -4.28 9.36 18.04
N ASP A 2 -3.18 9.75 18.67
CA ASP A 2 -1.94 8.98 18.63
C ASP A 2 -1.67 8.44 20.02
N TRP A 3 -1.04 7.27 20.06
CA TRP A 3 -0.53 6.69 21.28
C TRP A 3 0.71 7.47 21.73
N PRO A 4 0.96 7.59 23.05
CA PRO A 4 2.22 8.14 23.54
C PRO A 4 3.43 7.37 22.96
N ALA A 5 4.50 8.06 22.60
CA ALA A 5 5.65 7.43 21.93
C ALA A 5 6.48 6.49 22.83
N ASP A 6 6.23 6.53 24.14
CA ASP A 6 6.94 5.79 25.18
C ASP A 6 6.26 4.47 25.57
N ILE A 7 5.12 4.13 24.97
CA ILE A 7 4.46 2.84 25.21
C ILE A 7 4.87 1.77 24.21
N ASP A 8 4.86 0.52 24.65
CA ASP A 8 5.00 -0.62 23.74
C ASP A 8 3.79 -0.72 22.81
N ALA A 9 4.00 -0.38 21.53
CA ALA A 9 2.96 -0.42 20.50
C ALA A 9 2.62 -1.84 20.01
N SER A 10 3.37 -2.88 20.42
CA SER A 10 3.24 -4.24 19.87
C SER A 10 1.82 -4.80 19.99
N GLY A 11 1.19 -4.62 21.16
CA GLY A 11 -0.19 -5.07 21.41
C GLY A 11 -1.23 -4.36 20.53
N HIS A 12 -1.06 -3.05 20.32
CA HIS A 12 -1.94 -2.25 19.48
C HIS A 12 -1.81 -2.64 18.00
N ILE A 13 -0.58 -2.82 17.52
CA ILE A 13 -0.30 -3.27 16.14
C ILE A 13 -0.91 -4.65 15.91
N LYS A 14 -0.74 -5.58 16.86
CA LYS A 14 -1.33 -6.92 16.75
C LYS A 14 -2.85 -6.86 16.65
N TRP A 15 -3.50 -6.11 17.56
CA TRP A 15 -4.95 -5.98 17.56
C TRP A 15 -5.48 -5.38 16.25
N LEU A 16 -4.83 -4.33 15.73
CA LEU A 16 -5.21 -3.72 14.44
C LEU A 16 -5.10 -4.70 13.28
N LYS A 17 -4.01 -5.49 13.22
CA LYS A 17 -3.81 -6.52 12.18
C LYS A 17 -4.86 -7.62 12.26
N ASP A 18 -5.13 -8.12 13.47
CA ASP A 18 -6.12 -9.17 13.69
C ASP A 18 -7.53 -8.70 13.31
N TYR A 19 -7.89 -7.48 13.71
CA TYR A 19 -9.17 -6.87 13.34
C TYR A 19 -9.27 -6.64 11.82
N TRP A 20 -8.24 -6.07 11.20
CA TRP A 20 -8.22 -5.83 9.75
C TRP A 20 -8.42 -7.13 8.96
N ALA A 21 -7.82 -8.24 9.39
CA ALA A 21 -8.00 -9.54 8.75
C ALA A 21 -9.47 -10.02 8.73
N THR A 22 -10.32 -9.56 9.66
CA THR A 22 -11.76 -9.84 9.65
C THR A 22 -12.56 -8.94 8.71
N VAL A 23 -12.04 -7.74 8.41
CA VAL A 23 -12.73 -6.73 7.61
C VAL A 23 -12.30 -6.80 6.15
N GLU A 24 -11.03 -7.06 5.87
CA GLU A 24 -10.43 -7.08 4.52
C GLU A 24 -11.25 -7.89 3.50
N PRO A 25 -11.76 -9.10 3.80
CA PRO A 25 -12.54 -9.88 2.84
C PRO A 25 -13.84 -9.21 2.38
N HIS A 26 -14.35 -8.24 3.13
CA HIS A 26 -15.57 -7.49 2.83
C HIS A 26 -15.29 -6.15 2.11
N THR A 27 -14.03 -5.88 1.76
CA THR A 27 -13.59 -4.64 1.10
C THR A 27 -13.22 -4.90 -0.37
N ARG A 28 -12.91 -3.83 -1.12
CA ARG A 28 -12.42 -3.91 -2.51
C ARG A 28 -11.08 -3.20 -2.69
N GLY A 29 -10.25 -3.21 -1.64
CA GLY A 29 -9.01 -2.45 -1.54
C GLY A 29 -9.06 -1.41 -0.42
N VAL A 30 -8.03 -0.58 -0.38
CA VAL A 30 -7.77 0.47 0.60
C VAL A 30 -7.46 1.78 -0.10
N TYR A 31 -7.52 2.89 0.62
CA TYR A 31 -7.06 4.17 0.07
C TYR A 31 -5.53 4.17 -0.05
N ALA A 32 -4.99 4.66 -1.16
CA ALA A 32 -3.55 4.60 -1.44
C ALA A 32 -2.69 5.37 -0.42
N ASN A 33 -3.25 6.37 0.24
CA ASN A 33 -2.56 7.12 1.30
C ASN A 33 -2.61 6.43 2.67
N ASP A 34 -3.47 5.41 2.82
CA ASP A 34 -3.57 4.59 4.04
C ASP A 34 -2.77 3.28 3.92
N LEU A 35 -2.15 3.04 2.76
CA LEU A 35 -1.21 1.94 2.56
C LEU A 35 0.06 2.21 3.35
N GLY A 36 0.22 1.50 4.47
CA GLY A 36 1.49 1.39 5.18
C GLY A 36 2.49 0.51 4.43
N GLU A 37 3.32 -0.24 5.18
CA GLU A 37 4.19 -1.26 4.58
C GLU A 37 3.36 -2.44 4.07
N ALA A 38 3.13 -2.45 2.75
CA ALA A 38 2.43 -3.52 2.06
C ALA A 38 3.33 -4.18 1.01
N PRO A 39 3.17 -5.49 0.78
CA PRO A 39 3.90 -6.16 -0.28
C PRO A 39 3.45 -5.61 -1.65
N GLN A 40 4.38 -5.59 -2.61
CA GLN A 40 4.18 -4.96 -3.92
C GLN A 40 2.94 -5.48 -4.67
N ASN A 41 2.62 -6.77 -4.53
CA ASN A 41 1.42 -7.36 -5.13
C ASN A 41 0.12 -6.78 -4.55
N ALA A 42 0.08 -6.42 -3.26
CA ALA A 42 -1.08 -5.78 -2.65
C ALA A 42 -1.25 -4.35 -3.17
N VAL A 43 -0.16 -3.59 -3.30
CA VAL A 43 -0.17 -2.25 -3.91
C VAL A 43 -0.69 -2.31 -5.34
N HIS A 44 -0.21 -3.25 -6.14
CA HIS A 44 -0.67 -3.43 -7.53
C HIS A 44 -2.16 -3.75 -7.61
N ARG A 45 -2.64 -4.72 -6.82
CA ARG A 45 -4.08 -5.06 -6.76
C ARG A 45 -4.94 -3.87 -6.35
N ASN A 46 -4.43 -2.99 -5.48
CA ASN A 46 -5.17 -1.86 -4.96
C ASN A 46 -5.55 -0.81 -6.03
N TYR A 47 -4.73 -0.68 -7.09
CA TYR A 47 -5.06 0.18 -8.22
C TYR A 47 -6.14 -0.40 -9.15
N GLY A 48 -6.48 -1.68 -8.99
CA GLY A 48 -7.52 -2.35 -9.78
C GLY A 48 -7.32 -2.18 -11.28
N GLY A 49 -8.40 -1.90 -12.01
CA GLY A 49 -8.38 -1.72 -13.47
C GLY A 49 -7.54 -0.53 -13.98
N ASN A 50 -7.04 0.34 -13.09
CA ASN A 50 -6.18 1.46 -13.48
C ASN A 50 -4.69 1.09 -13.54
N PHE A 51 -4.30 -0.08 -13.00
CA PHE A 51 -2.90 -0.47 -12.86
C PHE A 51 -2.13 -0.40 -14.20
N ASP A 52 -2.67 -1.02 -15.25
CA ASP A 52 -1.98 -1.10 -16.56
C ASP A 52 -1.72 0.29 -17.17
N ARG A 53 -2.70 1.21 -17.04
CA ARG A 53 -2.54 2.58 -17.52
C ARG A 53 -1.48 3.34 -16.73
N LEU A 54 -1.46 3.18 -15.40
CA LEU A 54 -0.47 3.83 -14.55
C LEU A 54 0.94 3.25 -14.77
N LEU A 55 1.06 1.93 -14.97
CA LEU A 55 2.31 1.28 -15.32
C LEU A 55 2.86 1.80 -16.66
N ALA A 56 2.01 1.94 -17.68
CA ALA A 56 2.41 2.52 -18.96
C ALA A 56 2.95 3.96 -18.81
N LEU A 57 2.31 4.77 -17.95
CA LEU A 57 2.80 6.11 -17.63
C LEU A 57 4.13 6.07 -16.87
N LYS A 58 4.28 5.17 -15.89
CA LYS A 58 5.52 4.99 -15.15
C LYS A 58 6.67 4.59 -16.08
N ASN A 59 6.45 3.63 -16.98
CA ASN A 59 7.43 3.23 -18.00
C ASN A 59 7.84 4.41 -18.90
N LYS A 60 6.91 5.30 -19.24
CA LYS A 60 7.19 6.46 -20.10
C LYS A 60 7.96 7.56 -19.39
N TYR A 61 7.61 7.86 -18.14
CA TYR A 61 8.06 9.07 -17.45
C TYR A 61 9.08 8.83 -16.33
N ASP A 62 9.13 7.62 -15.77
CA ASP A 62 10.08 7.23 -14.71
C ASP A 62 10.52 5.76 -14.88
N PRO A 63 11.15 5.39 -16.02
CA PRO A 63 11.55 4.02 -16.31
C PRO A 63 12.61 3.48 -15.34
N THR A 64 13.43 4.35 -14.76
CA THR A 64 14.46 3.95 -13.77
C THR A 64 13.92 3.88 -12.34
N ASN A 65 12.62 4.13 -12.15
CA ASN A 65 11.95 4.11 -10.86
C ASN A 65 12.64 5.02 -9.81
N LEU A 66 13.00 6.24 -10.22
CA LEU A 66 13.62 7.23 -9.34
C LEU A 66 12.66 7.62 -8.21
N PHE A 67 11.39 7.85 -8.53
CA PHE A 67 10.36 8.23 -7.55
C PHE A 67 9.64 7.01 -6.99
N ARG A 68 10.25 6.36 -5.99
CA ARG A 68 9.78 5.06 -5.48
C ARG A 68 9.33 5.02 -4.01
N LEU A 69 9.46 6.13 -3.27
CA LEU A 69 9.02 6.24 -1.87
C LEU A 69 7.55 6.68 -1.80
N ASN A 70 6.67 5.82 -2.29
CA ASN A 70 5.22 6.02 -2.36
C ASN A 70 4.54 4.64 -2.47
N ALA A 71 3.21 4.59 -2.63
CA ALA A 71 2.49 3.38 -3.04
C ALA A 71 2.90 2.99 -4.47
N ASN A 72 4.11 2.48 -4.62
CA ASN A 72 4.83 2.52 -5.87
C ASN A 72 4.27 1.53 -6.91
N ILE A 73 4.40 1.89 -8.18
CA ILE A 73 4.26 0.98 -9.32
C ILE A 73 5.66 0.80 -9.88
N VAL A 74 6.14 -0.44 -9.91
CA VAL A 74 7.48 -0.75 -10.44
C VAL A 74 7.39 -0.82 -11.97
N PRO A 75 8.20 -0.02 -12.70
CA PRO A 75 8.25 -0.08 -14.16
C PRO A 75 8.78 -1.44 -14.64
N THR A 76 8.47 -1.79 -15.89
CA THR A 76 8.80 -3.09 -16.51
C THR A 76 9.71 -2.98 -17.73
N VAL A 77 10.27 -1.81 -17.99
CA VAL A 77 11.14 -1.51 -19.14
C VAL A 77 12.60 -1.36 -18.73
#